data_AF-A0A2J6NM66-F1
#
_entry.id   AF-A0A2J6NM66-F1
#
_cell.length_a   1.000
_cell.length_b   1.000
_cell.length_c   1.000
_cell.angle_alpha   90.00
_cell.angle_beta   90.00
_cell.angle_gamma   90.00
#
_symmetry.space_group_name_H-M   'P 1'
#
loop_
_entity.id
_entity.type
_entity.pdbx_description
1 polymer ?
#
loop_
_entity_poly.entity_id
_entity_poly.type
_entity_poly.pdbx_seq_one_letter_code
_entity_poly.pdbx_strand_id
1 'polypeptide(L)'
;MQLVASNSHARYITINKGELLIPDIIGDRSIGFSSSIKDAFDALLTGKGHLQVQGPAKAAPKLTPAQQAEQEKMLKQFYPSYMVDRGIRPGELTMYMTIDKSHPSHLHMIQDGQSLMYSLGDAAIVHCFTQDGQYHAVRLGLDKTKKEVHGFYVNAGTFIAIETADDSGAGFSQVSAGISGNASGEILVPRVDQLTKLFPNQKGLIRRLSVEQ
;
A
#
# COMPACT_ATOMS: atom_id res chain seq x y z
N MET A 1 -11.14 30.15 -28.40
CA MET A 1 -11.79 30.31 -27.09
C MET A 1 -11.09 31.44 -26.38
N GLN A 2 -11.82 32.51 -26.03
CA GLN A 2 -11.26 33.75 -25.53
C GLN A 2 -11.04 33.62 -24.02
N LEU A 3 -9.82 33.87 -23.55
CA LEU A 3 -9.46 33.85 -22.13
C LEU A 3 -10.27 34.92 -21.39
N VAL A 4 -11.04 34.51 -20.39
CA VAL A 4 -11.73 35.41 -19.45
C VAL A 4 -10.99 35.32 -18.11
N ALA A 5 -10.08 36.27 -17.89
CA ALA A 5 -9.36 36.62 -16.66
C ALA A 5 -8.70 35.50 -15.82
N SER A 6 -7.38 35.61 -15.63
CA SER A 6 -6.57 34.80 -14.69
C SER A 6 -5.80 35.73 -13.75
N ASN A 7 -5.57 35.31 -12.50
CA ASN A 7 -4.82 36.08 -11.50
C ASN A 7 -3.31 35.72 -11.52
N SER A 8 -2.48 36.54 -10.88
CA SER A 8 -1.01 36.42 -10.88
C SER A 8 -0.44 35.19 -10.17
N HIS A 9 -1.28 34.32 -9.57
CA HIS A 9 -0.84 33.18 -8.78
C HIS A 9 -1.25 31.82 -9.35
N ALA A 10 -1.96 31.79 -10.47
CA ALA A 10 -2.31 30.55 -11.14
C ALA A 10 -1.05 29.83 -11.66
N ARG A 11 -0.97 28.51 -11.42
CA ARG A 11 0.06 27.64 -12.00
C ARG A 11 -0.60 26.61 -12.91
N TYR A 12 -0.07 26.53 -14.13
CA TYR A 12 -0.57 25.64 -15.17
C TYR A 12 0.29 24.37 -15.19
N ILE A 13 -0.35 23.21 -15.21
CA ILE A 13 0.30 21.94 -15.58
C ILE A 13 -0.47 21.39 -16.77
N THR A 14 0.22 21.18 -17.88
CA THR A 14 -0.39 20.69 -19.11
C THR A 14 -0.39 19.16 -19.12
N ILE A 15 -1.56 18.53 -19.14
CA ILE A 15 -1.72 17.10 -19.42
C ILE A 15 -2.73 16.95 -20.56
N ASN A 16 -2.32 16.31 -21.66
CA ASN A 16 -3.18 15.89 -22.78
C ASN A 16 -4.20 16.93 -23.30
N LYS A 17 -3.76 18.17 -23.56
CA LYS A 17 -4.48 19.20 -24.35
C LYS A 17 -5.89 19.59 -23.85
N GLY A 18 -6.21 19.37 -22.58
CA GLY A 18 -7.40 19.94 -21.93
C GLY A 18 -7.01 20.62 -20.63
N GLU A 19 -7.38 21.90 -20.46
CA GLU A 19 -7.20 22.62 -19.20
C GLU A 19 -8.35 22.25 -18.25
N LEU A 20 -8.05 21.67 -17.09
CA LEU A 20 -9.02 21.49 -16.02
C LEU A 20 -8.86 22.61 -14.99
N LEU A 21 -9.82 23.52 -14.96
CA LEU A 21 -9.93 24.54 -13.92
C LEU A 21 -10.33 23.86 -12.61
N ILE A 22 -9.46 23.89 -11.60
CA ILE A 22 -9.78 23.48 -10.24
C ILE A 22 -10.07 24.76 -9.44
N PRO A 23 -11.33 25.02 -9.05
CA PRO A 23 -11.66 26.21 -8.27
C PRO A 23 -11.07 26.13 -6.85
N ASP A 24 -10.66 27.26 -6.28
CA ASP A 24 -10.05 27.34 -4.93
C ASP A 24 -10.90 26.66 -3.85
N ILE A 25 -12.22 26.65 -4.00
CA ILE A 25 -13.15 26.04 -3.04
C ILE A 25 -12.96 24.52 -2.87
N ILE A 26 -12.27 23.86 -3.81
CA ILE A 26 -11.94 22.43 -3.74
C ILE A 26 -10.43 22.16 -3.74
N GLY A 27 -9.58 23.20 -3.65
CA GLY A 27 -8.12 23.09 -3.59
C GLY A 27 -7.64 22.21 -2.43
N ASP A 28 -8.23 22.39 -1.24
CA ASP A 28 -7.86 21.63 -0.05
C ASP A 28 -8.30 20.17 -0.09
N ARG A 29 -9.29 19.84 -0.94
CA ARG A 29 -9.79 18.46 -1.15
C ARG A 29 -9.05 17.72 -2.25
N SER A 30 -8.25 18.43 -3.05
CA SER A 30 -7.53 17.88 -4.20
C SER A 30 -6.09 17.49 -3.89
N ILE A 31 -5.61 17.75 -2.67
CA ILE A 31 -4.39 17.14 -2.10
C ILE A 31 -4.84 16.02 -1.16
N GLY A 32 -4.34 14.80 -1.38
CA GLY A 32 -4.94 13.52 -0.96
C GLY A 32 -4.99 13.17 0.54
N PHE A 33 -5.41 14.10 1.40
CA PHE A 33 -5.89 13.77 2.74
C PHE A 33 -7.28 14.34 2.93
N SER A 34 -8.21 13.50 3.40
CA SER A 34 -9.50 13.99 3.88
C SER A 34 -9.26 15.08 4.92
N SER A 35 -9.91 16.23 4.79
CA SER A 35 -9.79 17.33 5.75
C SER A 35 -10.06 16.86 7.19
N SER A 36 -10.96 15.89 7.36
CA SER A 36 -11.26 15.25 8.64
C SER A 36 -10.09 14.45 9.24
N ILE A 37 -9.19 13.90 8.42
CA ILE A 37 -8.01 13.17 8.87
C ILE A 37 -6.95 14.14 9.34
N LYS A 38 -6.71 15.23 8.60
CA LYS A 38 -5.81 16.30 9.03
C LYS A 38 -6.27 16.90 10.34
N ASP A 39 -7.57 17.20 10.46
CA ASP A 39 -8.16 17.75 11.68
C ASP A 39 -8.07 16.78 12.87
N ALA A 40 -8.19 15.46 12.62
CA ALA A 40 -8.00 14.44 13.65
C ALA A 40 -6.53 14.34 14.11
N PHE A 41 -5.56 14.43 13.20
CA PHE A 41 -4.14 14.45 13.57
C PHE A 41 -3.76 15.72 14.33
N ASP A 42 -4.22 16.88 13.88
CA ASP A 42 -4.00 18.14 14.58
C ASP A 42 -4.61 18.12 15.99
N ALA A 43 -5.80 17.53 16.14
CA ALA A 43 -6.44 17.33 17.44
C ALA A 43 -5.65 16.38 18.36
N LEU A 44 -5.11 15.28 17.83
CA LEU A 44 -4.30 14.33 18.60
C LEU A 44 -2.93 14.90 19.01
N LEU A 45 -2.31 15.71 18.14
CA LEU A 45 -0.97 16.26 18.37
C LEU A 45 -0.99 17.50 19.27
N THR A 46 -2.02 18.34 19.15
CA THR A 46 -2.10 19.62 19.87
C THR A 46 -3.07 19.60 21.06
N GLY A 47 -3.93 18.58 21.13
CA GLY A 47 -5.03 18.50 22.09
C GLY A 47 -6.16 19.48 21.83
N LYS A 48 -6.20 20.13 20.65
CA LYS A 48 -7.21 21.14 20.27
C LYS A 48 -7.84 20.79 18.93
N GLY A 49 -9.16 20.81 18.85
CA GLY A 49 -9.91 20.51 17.63
C GLY A 49 -11.41 20.39 17.89
N HIS A 50 -12.21 20.36 16.83
CA HIS A 50 -13.68 20.25 16.91
C HIS A 50 -14.20 18.80 16.78
N LEU A 51 -13.29 17.83 16.60
CA LEU A 51 -13.58 16.41 16.49
C LEU A 51 -13.36 15.71 17.84
N GLN A 52 -14.25 14.78 18.21
CA GLN A 52 -14.01 13.85 19.32
C GLN A 52 -13.09 12.73 18.82
N VAL A 53 -11.85 12.73 19.28
CA VAL A 53 -10.84 11.70 18.99
C VAL A 53 -10.59 10.84 20.24
N GLN A 54 -10.66 9.51 20.10
CA GLN A 54 -10.22 8.57 21.13
C GLN A 54 -8.77 8.14 20.83
N GLY A 55 -7.85 8.61 21.66
CA GLY A 55 -6.43 8.27 21.63
C GLY A 55 -5.84 8.50 23.03
N PRO A 56 -4.59 8.10 23.30
CA PRO A 56 -3.98 8.30 24.61
C PRO A 56 -4.02 9.79 24.98
N ALA A 57 -4.65 10.11 26.12
CA ALA A 57 -4.98 11.49 26.52
C ALA A 57 -3.75 12.41 26.72
N LYS A 58 -2.54 11.84 26.72
CA LYS A 58 -1.27 12.55 26.78
C LYS A 58 -0.26 11.83 25.90
N ALA A 59 0.58 12.60 25.22
CA ALA A 59 1.78 12.06 24.58
C ALA A 59 2.58 11.25 25.62
N ALA A 60 3.10 10.10 25.22
CA ALA A 60 3.97 9.32 26.09
C ALA A 60 5.14 10.22 26.54
N PRO A 61 5.44 10.26 27.85
CA PRO A 61 6.53 11.11 28.34
C PRO A 61 7.82 10.71 27.65
N LYS A 62 8.62 11.72 27.24
CA LYS A 62 9.96 11.46 26.71
C LYS A 62 10.73 10.70 27.78
N LEU A 63 11.27 9.55 27.40
CA LEU A 63 12.08 8.74 28.29
C LEU A 63 13.25 9.56 28.81
N THR A 64 13.52 9.43 30.10
CA THR A 64 14.74 10.00 30.70
C THR A 64 15.98 9.31 30.11
N PRO A 65 17.17 9.94 30.17
CA PRO A 65 18.39 9.33 29.65
C PRO A 65 18.68 7.93 30.20
N ALA A 66 18.34 7.69 31.48
CA ALA A 66 18.50 6.38 32.11
C ALA A 66 17.56 5.32 31.51
N GLN A 67 16.30 5.68 31.26
CA GLN A 67 15.32 4.78 30.64
C GLN A 67 15.63 4.52 29.16
N GLN A 68 16.18 5.50 28.45
CA GLN A 68 16.65 5.32 27.08
C GLN A 68 17.81 4.33 27.02
N ALA A 69 18.77 4.43 27.94
CA ALA A 69 19.90 3.50 28.01
C ALA A 69 19.46 2.06 28.35
N GLU A 70 18.46 1.89 29.22
CA GLU A 70 17.89 0.58 29.54
C GLU A 70 17.17 -0.04 28.33
N GLN A 71 16.40 0.77 27.62
CA GLN A 71 15.74 0.34 26.38
C GLN A 71 16.75 -0.01 25.29
N GLU A 72 17.83 0.77 25.16
CA GLU A 72 18.93 0.50 24.22
C GLU A 72 19.64 -0.82 24.55
N LYS A 73 19.82 -1.10 25.85
CA LYS A 73 20.41 -2.36 26.32
C LYS A 73 19.52 -3.56 25.99
N MET A 74 18.20 -3.46 26.13
CA MET A 74 17.27 -4.49 25.66
C MET A 74 17.32 -4.64 24.14
N LEU A 75 17.31 -3.54 23.39
CA LEU A 75 17.40 -3.57 21.93
C LEU A 75 18.66 -4.27 21.43
N LYS A 76 19.81 -4.06 22.09
CA LYS A 76 21.08 -4.76 21.77
C LYS A 76 21.06 -6.26 22.00
N GLN A 77 20.15 -6.79 22.83
CA GLN A 77 19.97 -8.25 22.99
C GLN A 77 19.37 -8.88 21.73
N PHE A 78 18.51 -8.14 21.02
CA PHE A 78 17.85 -8.60 19.81
C PHE A 78 18.62 -8.17 18.54
N TYR A 79 19.32 -7.04 18.62
CA TYR A 79 20.04 -6.43 17.51
C TYR A 79 21.44 -6.01 17.97
N PRO A 80 22.41 -6.95 18.00
CA PRO A 80 23.77 -6.68 18.49
C PRO A 80 24.52 -5.63 17.64
N SER A 81 24.02 -5.29 16.45
CA SER A 81 24.45 -4.16 15.64
C SER A 81 23.26 -3.57 14.89
N TYR A 82 23.04 -2.26 14.99
CA TYR A 82 22.06 -1.52 14.20
C TYR A 82 22.55 -0.10 13.91
N MET A 83 22.14 0.45 12.76
CA MET A 83 22.39 1.85 12.41
C MET A 83 21.12 2.68 12.68
N VAL A 84 21.30 3.89 13.21
CA VAL A 84 20.24 4.89 13.36
C VAL A 84 20.46 5.96 12.30
N ASP A 85 19.75 5.85 11.18
CA ASP A 85 19.75 6.91 10.17
C ASP A 85 18.68 7.95 10.52
N ARG A 86 19.06 9.23 10.50
CA ARG A 86 18.15 10.38 10.61
C ARG A 86 17.97 11.00 9.21
N GLY A 87 17.40 10.22 8.30
CA GLY A 87 17.15 10.61 6.91
C GLY A 87 15.75 11.22 6.69
N ILE A 88 15.70 12.32 5.94
CA ILE A 88 14.47 12.87 5.33
C ILE A 88 13.81 11.78 4.47
N ARG A 89 12.47 11.65 4.57
CA ARG A 89 11.69 10.51 4.06
C ARG A 89 11.02 10.80 2.70
N PRO A 90 11.45 10.20 1.58
CA PRO A 90 10.61 10.13 0.38
C PRO A 90 9.41 9.21 0.69
N GLY A 91 8.19 9.73 0.54
CA GLY A 91 6.98 9.15 1.14
C GLY A 91 6.60 7.74 0.68
N GLU A 92 6.87 7.38 -0.59
CA GLU A 92 6.52 6.08 -1.20
C GLU A 92 7.10 6.05 -2.63
N LEU A 93 7.55 4.90 -3.12
CA LEU A 93 7.88 4.69 -4.54
C LEU A 93 6.75 3.89 -5.19
N THR A 94 6.14 4.40 -6.26
CA THR A 94 5.12 3.66 -7.01
C THR A 94 5.76 2.77 -8.07
N MET A 95 5.49 1.47 -8.01
CA MET A 95 5.88 0.49 -9.02
C MET A 95 4.66 0.09 -9.85
N TYR A 96 4.84 -0.06 -11.16
CA TYR A 96 3.84 -0.65 -12.06
C TYR A 96 4.23 -2.08 -12.42
N MET A 97 3.34 -3.02 -12.15
CA MET A 97 3.50 -4.44 -12.49
C MET A 97 2.54 -4.78 -13.62
N THR A 98 3.07 -5.36 -14.70
CA THR A 98 2.26 -5.90 -15.80
C THR A 98 2.25 -7.41 -15.66
N ILE A 99 1.06 -7.99 -15.64
CA ILE A 99 0.81 -9.40 -15.36
C ILE A 99 0.04 -9.99 -16.53
N ASP A 100 0.50 -11.12 -17.05
CA ASP A 100 -0.21 -11.88 -18.08
C ASP A 100 -0.28 -13.36 -17.70
N LYS A 101 -0.87 -14.17 -18.58
CA LYS A 101 -1.10 -15.60 -18.34
C LYS A 101 0.20 -16.42 -18.20
N SER A 102 1.27 -15.99 -18.86
CA SER A 102 2.60 -16.59 -18.78
C SER A 102 3.46 -16.01 -17.66
N HIS A 103 3.17 -14.79 -17.21
CA HIS A 103 3.98 -14.05 -16.25
C HIS A 103 3.14 -13.58 -15.05
N PRO A 104 2.67 -14.50 -14.18
CA PRO A 104 2.03 -14.12 -12.93
C PRO A 104 3.05 -13.53 -11.94
N SER A 105 2.55 -12.71 -11.01
CA SER A 105 3.29 -12.42 -9.79
C SER A 105 3.22 -13.65 -8.90
N HIS A 106 4.33 -14.36 -8.79
CA HIS A 106 4.43 -15.58 -7.99
C HIS A 106 4.29 -15.30 -6.49
N LEU A 107 4.08 -16.35 -5.71
CA LEU A 107 3.92 -16.30 -4.26
C LEU A 107 5.13 -15.64 -3.58
N HIS A 108 4.87 -14.56 -2.85
CA HIS A 108 5.83 -13.87 -2.00
C HIS A 108 5.12 -13.24 -0.80
N MET A 109 5.85 -12.94 0.26
CA MET A 109 5.31 -12.27 1.44
C MET A 109 5.42 -10.74 1.32
N ILE A 110 4.33 -10.06 1.68
CA ILE A 110 4.33 -8.62 1.89
C ILE A 110 4.95 -8.31 3.25
N GLN A 111 6.12 -7.68 3.24
CA GLN A 111 6.87 -7.37 4.47
C GLN A 111 6.30 -6.14 5.17
N ASP A 112 6.15 -5.06 4.41
CA ASP A 112 5.45 -3.85 4.83
C ASP A 112 4.10 -3.81 4.13
N GLY A 113 3.03 -3.54 4.86
CA GLY A 113 1.70 -3.47 4.26
C GLY A 113 1.68 -2.47 3.10
N GLN A 114 1.06 -2.84 1.99
CA GLN A 114 1.12 -2.08 0.74
C GLN A 114 -0.23 -1.95 0.07
N SER A 115 -0.46 -0.81 -0.57
CA SER A 115 -1.62 -0.59 -1.43
C SER A 115 -1.37 -1.16 -2.81
N LEU A 116 -2.35 -1.87 -3.33
CA LEU A 116 -2.43 -2.31 -4.72
C LEU A 116 -3.57 -1.56 -5.41
N MET A 117 -3.33 -1.01 -6.60
CA MET A 117 -4.36 -0.34 -7.39
C MET A 117 -4.36 -0.85 -8.83
N TYR A 118 -5.53 -1.25 -9.31
CA TYR A 118 -5.75 -1.55 -10.72
C TYR A 118 -5.46 -0.30 -11.55
N SER A 119 -4.72 -0.46 -12.65
CA SER A 119 -4.41 0.62 -13.59
C SER A 119 -5.17 0.46 -14.89
N LEU A 120 -4.96 -0.64 -15.61
CA LEU A 120 -5.64 -0.93 -16.89
C LEU A 120 -5.50 -2.41 -17.31
N GLY A 121 -6.30 -2.84 -18.29
CA GLY A 121 -6.30 -4.21 -18.84
C GLY A 121 -7.40 -5.10 -18.25
N ASP A 122 -7.19 -6.41 -18.26
CA ASP A 122 -8.03 -7.39 -17.57
C ASP A 122 -7.99 -7.16 -16.07
N ALA A 123 -9.02 -7.60 -15.34
CA ALA A 123 -8.97 -7.57 -13.89
C ALA A 123 -7.81 -8.44 -13.37
N ALA A 124 -7.17 -8.05 -12.27
CA ALA A 124 -6.17 -8.87 -11.58
C ALA A 124 -6.81 -9.62 -10.42
N ILE A 125 -6.45 -10.89 -10.23
CA ILE A 125 -6.84 -11.68 -9.07
C ILE A 125 -5.66 -11.69 -8.09
N VAL A 126 -5.84 -11.04 -6.94
CA VAL A 126 -4.88 -11.05 -5.83
C VAL A 126 -5.26 -12.16 -4.87
N HIS A 127 -4.49 -13.24 -4.85
CA HIS A 127 -4.64 -14.33 -3.89
C HIS A 127 -3.92 -13.96 -2.60
N CYS A 128 -4.61 -14.00 -1.47
CA CYS A 128 -4.09 -13.63 -0.16
C CYS A 128 -4.15 -14.82 0.80
N PHE A 129 -3.02 -15.13 1.40
CA PHE A 129 -2.85 -16.19 2.40
C PHE A 129 -2.33 -15.52 3.68
N THR A 130 -3.21 -15.31 4.65
CA THR A 130 -2.91 -14.55 5.87
C THR A 130 -2.28 -15.44 6.95
N GLN A 131 -1.51 -14.85 7.86
CA GLN A 131 -0.76 -15.64 8.87
C GLN A 131 -1.64 -16.40 9.86
N ASP A 132 -2.91 -16.00 10.01
CA ASP A 132 -3.93 -16.70 10.79
C ASP A 132 -4.56 -17.89 10.04
N GLY A 133 -4.03 -18.25 8.86
CA GLY A 133 -4.45 -19.42 8.11
C GLY A 133 -5.70 -19.21 7.25
N GLN A 134 -6.10 -17.95 6.99
CA GLN A 134 -7.22 -17.65 6.11
C GLN A 134 -6.77 -17.41 4.66
N TYR A 135 -7.54 -17.94 3.71
CA TYR A 135 -7.37 -17.66 2.29
C TYR A 135 -8.54 -16.83 1.77
N HIS A 136 -8.24 -15.79 1.02
CA HIS A 136 -9.22 -15.06 0.23
C HIS A 136 -8.60 -14.56 -1.07
N ALA A 137 -9.45 -14.24 -2.04
CA ALA A 137 -9.02 -13.64 -3.30
C ALA A 137 -9.78 -12.34 -3.55
N VAL A 138 -9.07 -11.32 -4.02
CA VAL A 138 -9.61 -10.01 -4.36
C VAL A 138 -9.46 -9.79 -5.85
N ARG A 139 -10.54 -9.33 -6.50
CA ARG A 139 -10.50 -8.94 -7.91
C ARG A 139 -10.28 -7.44 -8.01
N LEU A 140 -9.11 -7.06 -8.50
CA LEU A 140 -8.72 -5.69 -8.80
C LEU A 140 -9.16 -5.33 -10.21
N GLY A 141 -10.11 -4.40 -10.32
CA GLY A 141 -10.74 -4.01 -11.57
C GLY A 141 -11.82 -2.96 -11.36
N LEU A 142 -12.58 -2.66 -12.41
CA LEU A 142 -13.58 -1.58 -12.41
C LEU A 142 -15.02 -2.09 -12.50
N ASP A 143 -15.24 -3.38 -12.79
CA ASP A 143 -16.57 -3.94 -12.97
C ASP A 143 -17.23 -4.30 -11.63
N LYS A 144 -18.13 -3.43 -11.16
CA LYS A 144 -18.86 -3.61 -9.90
C LYS A 144 -19.82 -4.80 -9.93
N THR A 145 -20.28 -5.22 -11.11
CA THR A 145 -21.16 -6.39 -11.23
C THR A 145 -20.41 -7.69 -10.91
N LYS A 146 -19.09 -7.70 -11.16
CA LYS A 146 -18.15 -8.79 -10.81
C LYS A 146 -17.53 -8.64 -9.41
N LYS A 147 -18.04 -7.70 -8.60
CA LYS A 147 -17.52 -7.36 -7.25
C LYS A 147 -16.04 -6.91 -7.26
N GLU A 148 -15.62 -6.24 -8.32
CA GLU A 148 -14.25 -5.75 -8.45
C GLU A 148 -14.04 -4.45 -7.67
N VAL A 149 -12.84 -4.32 -7.09
CA VAL A 149 -12.42 -3.12 -6.36
C VAL A 149 -11.26 -2.45 -7.11
N HIS A 150 -11.24 -1.12 -7.12
CA HIS A 150 -10.20 -0.38 -7.84
C HIS A 150 -8.86 -0.45 -7.09
N GLY A 151 -8.90 -0.44 -5.76
CA GLY A 151 -7.73 -0.58 -4.91
C GLY A 151 -8.00 -1.51 -3.73
N PHE A 152 -6.93 -2.09 -3.22
CA PHE A 152 -6.92 -3.06 -2.12
C PHE A 152 -5.64 -2.89 -1.31
N TYR A 153 -5.76 -2.87 0.02
CA TYR A 153 -4.60 -2.81 0.92
C TYR A 153 -4.27 -4.19 1.46
N VAL A 154 -3.03 -4.63 1.26
CA VAL A 154 -2.52 -5.91 1.76
C VAL A 154 -1.80 -5.68 3.08
N ASN A 155 -2.19 -6.42 4.12
CA ASN A 155 -1.50 -6.36 5.41
C ASN A 155 -0.11 -7.01 5.35
N ALA A 156 0.83 -6.45 6.10
CA ALA A 156 2.13 -7.06 6.37
C ALA A 156 1.99 -8.51 6.85
N GLY A 157 2.93 -9.36 6.46
CA GLY A 157 2.94 -10.80 6.76
C GLY A 157 2.05 -11.66 5.88
N THR A 158 1.21 -11.06 5.02
CA THR A 158 0.36 -11.82 4.08
C THR A 158 1.19 -12.34 2.91
N PHE A 159 1.06 -13.62 2.57
CA PHE A 159 1.60 -14.13 1.32
C PHE A 159 0.62 -13.82 0.20
N ILE A 160 1.12 -13.25 -0.89
CA ILE A 160 0.30 -12.94 -2.05
C ILE A 160 0.86 -13.54 -3.34
N ALA A 161 -0.04 -13.81 -4.26
CA ALA A 161 0.26 -14.00 -5.67
C ALA A 161 -0.79 -13.25 -6.50
N ILE A 162 -0.42 -12.78 -7.68
CA ILE A 162 -1.31 -12.02 -8.55
C ILE A 162 -1.29 -12.62 -9.95
N GLU A 163 -2.47 -12.90 -10.48
CA GLU A 163 -2.66 -13.37 -11.85
C GLU A 163 -3.71 -12.54 -12.59
N THR A 164 -3.69 -12.57 -13.92
CA THR A 164 -4.76 -11.97 -14.72
C THR A 164 -6.04 -12.81 -14.62
N ALA A 165 -7.20 -12.13 -14.62
CA ALA A 165 -8.51 -12.77 -14.73
C ALA A 165 -8.85 -13.19 -16.17
N ASP A 166 -8.11 -12.69 -17.18
CA ASP A 166 -8.26 -13.05 -18.61
C ASP A 166 -9.72 -12.92 -19.09
N ASP A 167 -10.39 -11.81 -18.76
CA ASP A 167 -11.85 -11.68 -18.87
C ASP A 167 -12.36 -10.49 -19.70
N SER A 168 -11.51 -9.54 -20.07
CA SER A 168 -11.85 -8.44 -20.99
C SER A 168 -11.28 -8.65 -22.40
N GLY A 169 -10.35 -9.58 -22.56
CA GLY A 169 -9.63 -9.85 -23.81
C GLY A 169 -8.42 -8.96 -24.03
N ALA A 170 -8.01 -8.17 -23.02
CA ALA A 170 -6.80 -7.35 -23.10
C ALA A 170 -5.52 -8.21 -23.14
N GLY A 171 -5.55 -9.39 -22.51
CA GLY A 171 -4.43 -10.34 -22.45
C GLY A 171 -3.39 -10.01 -21.39
N PHE A 172 -3.62 -8.96 -20.59
CA PHE A 172 -2.74 -8.52 -19.50
C PHE A 172 -3.54 -7.69 -18.48
N SER A 173 -3.01 -7.58 -17.27
CA SER A 173 -3.46 -6.66 -16.23
C SER A 173 -2.29 -5.82 -15.73
N GLN A 174 -2.48 -4.50 -15.60
CA GLN A 174 -1.51 -3.63 -14.97
C GLN A 174 -2.00 -3.22 -13.58
N VAL A 175 -1.18 -3.48 -12.57
CA VAL A 175 -1.42 -3.13 -11.17
C VAL A 175 -0.27 -2.25 -10.69
N SER A 176 -0.59 -1.16 -10.00
CA SER A 176 0.38 -0.35 -9.29
C SER A 176 0.47 -0.75 -7.83
N ALA A 177 1.69 -0.73 -7.29
CA ALA A 177 1.97 -1.03 -5.89
C ALA A 177 2.83 0.06 -5.26
N GLY A 178 2.53 0.38 -4.01
CA GLY A 178 3.36 1.23 -3.17
C GLY A 178 4.52 0.47 -2.55
N ILE A 179 5.75 0.91 -2.79
CA ILE A 179 6.95 0.37 -2.15
C ILE A 179 7.43 1.38 -1.10
N SER A 180 7.60 0.89 0.13
CA SER A 180 8.24 1.65 1.20
C SER A 180 9.65 2.08 0.77
N GLY A 181 9.98 3.36 0.91
CA GLY A 181 11.31 3.88 0.57
C GLY A 181 12.46 3.25 1.38
N ASN A 182 12.14 2.52 2.46
CA ASN A 182 13.07 1.80 3.32
C ASN A 182 13.06 0.28 3.10
N ALA A 183 12.32 -0.24 2.12
CA ALA A 183 12.29 -1.67 1.83
C ALA A 183 13.70 -2.14 1.44
N SER A 184 14.17 -3.26 2.02
CA SER A 184 15.48 -3.85 1.68
C SER A 184 15.60 -4.29 0.22
N GLY A 185 14.48 -4.27 -0.53
CA GLY A 185 14.37 -4.86 -1.86
C GLY A 185 14.31 -6.38 -1.85
N GLU A 186 14.41 -7.01 -0.67
CA GLU A 186 14.35 -8.45 -0.52
C GLU A 186 12.90 -8.94 -0.71
N ILE A 187 12.74 -10.03 -1.43
CA ILE A 187 11.46 -10.68 -1.65
C ILE A 187 11.49 -12.02 -0.93
N LEU A 188 10.59 -12.18 0.04
CA LEU A 188 10.51 -13.41 0.83
C LEU A 188 9.58 -14.41 0.15
N VAL A 189 10.16 -15.44 -0.47
CA VAL A 189 9.43 -16.51 -1.16
C VAL A 189 9.16 -17.66 -0.17
N PRO A 190 7.90 -18.08 0.02
CA PRO A 190 7.57 -19.14 0.98
C PRO A 190 7.99 -20.52 0.47
N ARG A 191 8.39 -21.43 1.38
CA ARG A 191 8.55 -22.85 1.02
C ARG A 191 7.17 -23.48 0.79
N VAL A 192 7.00 -24.10 -0.37
CA VAL A 192 5.72 -24.67 -0.83
C VAL A 192 5.18 -25.73 0.13
N ASP A 193 6.05 -26.60 0.64
CA ASP A 193 5.68 -27.67 1.57
C ASP A 193 5.13 -27.14 2.91
N GLN A 194 5.65 -26.03 3.41
CA GLN A 194 5.18 -25.41 4.64
C GLN A 194 3.88 -24.65 4.41
N LEU A 195 3.80 -23.86 3.33
CA LEU A 195 2.60 -23.10 3.02
C LEU A 195 1.40 -24.03 2.76
N THR A 196 1.61 -25.15 2.07
CA THR A 196 0.56 -26.14 1.82
C THR A 196 0.10 -26.92 3.06
N LYS A 197 0.87 -26.93 4.16
CA LYS A 197 0.40 -27.46 5.45
C LYS A 197 -0.55 -26.50 6.14
N LEU A 198 -0.27 -25.19 6.06
CA LEU A 198 -1.14 -24.14 6.60
C LEU A 198 -2.43 -23.99 5.77
N PHE A 199 -2.34 -24.18 4.45
CA PHE A 199 -3.45 -24.01 3.51
C PHE A 199 -3.72 -25.30 2.72
N PRO A 200 -4.21 -26.36 3.36
CA PRO A 200 -4.35 -27.66 2.72
C PRO A 200 -5.35 -27.67 1.57
N ASN A 201 -6.37 -26.80 1.61
CA ASN A 201 -7.41 -26.71 0.59
C ASN A 201 -6.93 -25.98 -0.68
N GLN A 202 -5.87 -25.18 -0.59
CA GLN A 202 -5.35 -24.37 -1.70
C GLN A 202 -4.08 -24.97 -2.31
N LYS A 203 -3.76 -26.24 -2.03
CA LYS A 203 -2.54 -26.93 -2.52
C LYS A 203 -2.30 -26.77 -4.03
N GLY A 204 -3.34 -26.95 -4.84
CA GLY A 204 -3.21 -26.83 -6.30
C GLY A 204 -2.86 -25.41 -6.74
N LEU A 205 -3.52 -24.42 -6.13
CA LEU A 205 -3.26 -23.00 -6.39
C LEU A 205 -1.84 -22.60 -5.96
N ILE A 206 -1.44 -22.99 -4.74
CA ILE A 206 -0.12 -22.70 -4.20
C ILE A 206 0.97 -23.26 -5.12
N ARG A 207 0.84 -24.52 -5.54
CA ARG A 207 1.83 -25.15 -6.45
C ARG A 207 1.93 -24.42 -7.79
N ARG A 208 0.80 -24.01 -8.35
CA ARG A 208 0.75 -23.33 -9.66
C ARG A 208 1.37 -21.93 -9.62
N LEU A 209 1.22 -21.22 -8.50
CA LEU A 209 1.69 -19.84 -8.34
C LEU A 209 3.02 -19.73 -7.59
N SER A 210 3.67 -20.85 -7.26
CA SER A 210 5.00 -20.87 -6.68
C SER A 210 6.05 -20.97 -7.78
N VAL A 211 7.19 -20.32 -7.58
CA VAL A 211 8.38 -20.59 -8.40
C VAL A 211 8.89 -22.00 -8.10
N GLU A 212 9.48 -22.67 -9.10
CA GLU A 212 10.20 -23.92 -8.88
C GLU A 212 11.35 -23.66 -7.90
N GLN A 213 11.45 -24.49 -6.85
CA GLN A 213 12.47 -24.41 -5.78
C GLN A 213 13.38 -25.62 -5.83
#